data_AF-A0A2N2HAG9-F1
#
_entry.id   AF-A0A2N2HAG9-F1
#
_cell.length_a   1.000
_cell.length_b   1.000
_cell.length_c   1.000
_cell.angle_alpha   90.00
_cell.angle_beta   90.00
_cell.angle_gamma   90.00
#
_symmetry.space_group_name_H-M   'P 1'
#
loop_
_entity.id
_entity.type
_entity.pdbx_description
1 polymer ?
#
loop_
_entity_poly.entity_id
_entity_poly.type
_entity_poly.pdbx_seq_one_letter_code
_entity_poly.pdbx_strand_id
1 'polypeptide(L)'
;MKRLLICFGAGSLGALANSLAVWACWSYGITAALGVQLAPVMTPQWLYARIVWGGIWGLLFVPPFLNSRPWVKGLILSIFPTLVQLLVIFPLQLKKGYLGLELGTLTPLLVFFFNIVWGIVTALAIRWSK
;
A
#
# COMPACT_ATOMS: atom_id res chain seq x y z
N MET A 1 -18.76 -9.24 -13.08
CA MET A 1 -17.77 -10.19 -12.55
C MET A 1 -16.35 -9.94 -13.07
N LYS A 2 -16.08 -9.94 -14.39
CA LYS A 2 -14.72 -9.73 -14.96
C LYS A 2 -13.96 -8.53 -14.37
N ARG A 3 -14.61 -7.36 -14.27
CA ARG A 3 -13.99 -6.14 -13.72
C ARG A 3 -13.58 -6.26 -12.25
N LEU A 4 -14.36 -6.98 -11.44
CA LEU A 4 -14.07 -7.20 -10.02
C LEU A 4 -12.80 -8.03 -9.86
N LEU A 5 -12.71 -9.15 -10.60
CA LEU A 5 -11.54 -10.03 -10.59
C LEU A 5 -10.28 -9.30 -11.06
N ILE A 6 -10.38 -8.48 -12.11
CA ILE A 6 -9.28 -7.63 -12.59
C ILE A 6 -8.83 -6.65 -11.51
N CYS A 7 -9.76 -5.92 -10.87
CA CYS A 7 -9.41 -4.92 -9.85
C CYS A 7 -8.80 -5.57 -8.60
N PHE A 8 -9.33 -6.73 -8.19
CA PHE A 8 -8.76 -7.50 -7.09
C PHE A 8 -7.35 -8.00 -7.43
N GLY A 9 -7.17 -8.62 -8.60
CA GLY A 9 -5.85 -9.10 -9.03
C GLY A 9 -4.82 -7.97 -9.18
N ALA A 10 -5.23 -6.83 -9.73
CA ALA A 10 -4.38 -5.66 -9.83
C ALA A 10 -4.01 -5.07 -8.45
N GLY A 11 -4.97 -5.02 -7.51
CA GLY A 11 -4.72 -4.58 -6.14
C GLY A 11 -3.76 -5.51 -5.40
N SER A 12 -3.87 -6.82 -5.62
CA SER A 12 -2.96 -7.84 -5.11
C SER A 12 -1.53 -7.65 -5.66
N LEU A 13 -1.39 -7.40 -6.97
CA LEU A 13 -0.09 -7.06 -7.58
C LEU A 13 0.48 -5.76 -7.03
N GLY A 14 -0.36 -4.74 -6.85
CA GLY A 14 0.05 -3.48 -6.21
C GLY A 14 0.57 -3.70 -4.80
N ALA A 15 -0.03 -4.62 -4.03
CA ALA A 15 0.40 -4.88 -2.66
C ALA A 15 1.67 -5.70 -2.59
N LEU A 16 1.90 -6.58 -3.56
CA LEU A 16 3.20 -7.22 -3.74
C LEU A 16 4.28 -6.16 -4.01
N ALA A 17 4.05 -5.24 -4.95
CA ALA A 17 5.00 -4.17 -5.26
C ALA A 17 5.28 -3.25 -4.06
N ASN A 18 4.24 -2.85 -3.33
CA ASN A 18 4.40 -2.10 -2.08
C ASN A 18 5.23 -2.88 -1.04
N SER A 19 4.94 -4.17 -0.86
CA SER A 19 5.65 -5.00 0.12
C SER A 19 7.13 -5.16 -0.25
N LEU A 20 7.44 -5.33 -1.53
CA LEU A 20 8.81 -5.36 -2.05
C LEU A 20 9.51 -4.01 -1.86
N ALA A 21 8.83 -2.89 -2.09
CA ALA A 21 9.39 -1.55 -1.88
C ALA A 21 9.73 -1.32 -0.39
N VAL A 22 8.82 -1.70 0.52
CA VAL A 22 9.05 -1.63 1.98
C VAL A 22 10.27 -2.45 2.38
N TRP A 23 10.35 -3.69 1.91
CA TRP A 23 11.47 -4.58 2.22
C TRP A 23 12.79 -4.07 1.63
N ALA A 24 12.80 -3.62 0.38
CA ALA A 24 13.99 -3.04 -0.23
C ALA A 24 14.48 -1.83 0.56
N CYS A 25 13.59 -0.89 0.93
CA CYS A 25 13.97 0.27 1.75
C CYS A 25 14.52 -0.14 3.13
N TRP A 26 14.01 -1.20 3.73
CA TRP A 26 14.56 -1.73 4.98
C TRP A 26 15.92 -2.41 4.78
N SER A 27 16.05 -3.30 3.80
CA SER A 27 17.27 -4.07 3.52
C SER A 27 18.43 -3.19 3.08
N TYR A 28 18.17 -2.11 2.35
CA TYR A 28 19.18 -1.09 2.01
C TYR A 28 19.42 -0.06 3.13
N GLY A 29 18.77 -0.19 4.29
CA GLY A 29 18.96 0.70 5.43
C GLY A 29 18.36 2.11 5.27
N ILE A 30 17.56 2.36 4.24
CA ILE A 30 16.94 3.67 3.96
C ILE A 30 15.99 4.04 5.10
N THR A 31 15.18 3.10 5.59
CA THR A 31 14.27 3.37 6.71
C THR A 31 15.05 3.73 7.98
N ALA A 32 16.15 3.03 8.25
CA ALA A 32 17.01 3.30 9.40
C ALA A 32 17.74 4.65 9.27
N ALA A 33 18.22 5.00 8.08
CA ALA A 33 18.84 6.31 7.80
C ALA A 33 17.86 7.48 8.00
N LEU A 34 16.57 7.24 7.79
CA LEU A 34 15.49 8.20 8.06
C LEU A 34 14.98 8.17 9.52
N GLY A 35 15.64 7.40 10.40
CA GLY A 35 15.24 7.26 11.81
C GLY A 35 13.95 6.47 12.01
N VAL A 36 13.53 5.66 11.02
CA VAL A 36 12.31 4.86 11.05
C VAL A 36 12.62 3.37 11.27
N GLN A 37 12.13 2.83 12.39
CA GLN A 37 12.28 1.44 12.80
C GLN A 37 11.20 0.53 12.17
N LEU A 38 11.14 0.53 10.84
CA LEU A 38 10.31 -0.40 10.07
C LEU A 38 11.12 -1.66 9.77
N ALA A 39 10.94 -2.73 10.55
CA ALA A 39 11.59 -4.02 10.32
C ALA A 39 10.59 -5.07 9.78
N PRO A 40 10.31 -5.08 8.46
CA PRO A 40 9.45 -6.09 7.85
C PRO A 40 10.12 -7.47 7.90
N VAL A 41 9.44 -8.45 8.50
CA VAL A 41 9.84 -9.85 8.37
C VAL A 41 9.12 -10.40 7.14
N MET A 42 9.87 -10.75 6.09
CA MET A 42 9.36 -11.35 4.85
C MET A 42 8.91 -12.80 5.05
N THR A 43 7.98 -13.02 5.99
CA THR A 43 7.32 -14.31 6.17
C THR A 43 6.17 -14.45 5.18
N PRO A 44 5.85 -15.68 4.75
CA PRO A 44 4.66 -15.94 3.93
C PRO A 44 3.37 -15.39 4.55
N GLN A 45 3.24 -15.46 5.89
CA GLN A 45 2.08 -14.96 6.62
C GLN A 45 1.95 -13.44 6.54
N TRP A 46 3.07 -12.71 6.68
CA TRP A 46 3.09 -11.25 6.55
C TRP A 46 2.74 -10.82 5.12
N LEU A 47 3.32 -11.50 4.11
CA LEU A 47 3.09 -11.16 2.72
C LEU A 47 1.67 -11.51 2.26
N TYR A 48 1.15 -12.68 2.65
CA TYR A 48 -0.20 -13.12 2.30
C TYR A 48 -1.27 -12.13 2.76
N ALA A 49 -1.21 -11.71 4.02
CA ALA A 49 -2.18 -10.75 4.56
C ALA A 49 -2.17 -9.43 3.77
N ARG A 50 -0.98 -8.93 3.41
CA ARG A 50 -0.83 -7.69 2.64
C ARG A 50 -1.37 -7.81 1.23
N ILE A 51 -1.12 -8.93 0.55
CA ILE A 51 -1.63 -9.18 -0.80
C ILE A 51 -3.15 -9.24 -0.80
N VAL A 52 -3.76 -9.99 0.13
CA VAL A 52 -5.22 -10.10 0.23
C VAL A 52 -5.87 -8.74 0.53
N TRP A 53 -5.36 -8.00 1.52
CA TRP A 53 -5.86 -6.66 1.82
C TRP A 53 -5.65 -5.69 0.66
N GLY A 54 -4.52 -5.79 -0.03
CA GLY A 54 -4.25 -5.06 -1.26
C GLY A 54 -5.28 -5.29 -2.35
N GLY A 55 -5.66 -6.55 -2.55
CA GLY A 55 -6.72 -6.93 -3.48
C GLY A 55 -8.09 -6.34 -3.09
N ILE A 56 -8.44 -6.39 -1.80
CA ILE A 56 -9.68 -5.78 -1.28
C ILE A 56 -9.69 -4.27 -1.55
N TRP A 57 -8.60 -3.56 -1.24
CA TRP A 57 -8.47 -2.14 -1.57
C TRP A 57 -8.49 -1.88 -3.08
N GLY A 58 -8.02 -2.83 -3.88
CA GLY A 58 -8.07 -2.78 -5.35
C GLY A 58 -9.50 -2.64 -5.88
N LEU A 59 -10.51 -3.13 -5.15
CA LEU A 59 -11.93 -2.98 -5.53
C LEU A 59 -12.39 -1.52 -5.57
N LEU A 60 -11.68 -0.59 -4.91
CA LEU A 60 -11.96 0.85 -5.03
C LEU A 60 -11.77 1.37 -6.47
N PHE A 61 -11.09 0.63 -7.35
CA PHE A 61 -10.92 1.00 -8.76
C PHE A 61 -12.11 0.60 -9.65
N VAL A 62 -13.07 -0.16 -9.11
CA VAL A 62 -14.26 -0.64 -9.82
C VAL A 62 -15.18 0.50 -10.30
N PRO A 63 -15.40 1.59 -9.56
CA PRO A 63 -16.25 2.67 -10.06
C PRO A 63 -15.59 3.41 -11.25
N PRO A 64 -16.37 3.85 -12.27
CA PRO A 64 -15.85 4.40 -13.52
C PRO A 64 -15.44 5.89 -13.47
N PHE A 65 -14.87 6.37 -12.36
CA PHE A 65 -14.32 7.73 -12.28
C PHE A 65 -12.83 7.78 -12.66
N LEU A 66 -12.38 8.95 -13.14
CA LEU A 66 -10.98 9.27 -13.47
C LEU A 66 -10.29 8.27 -14.42
N ASN A 67 -11.05 7.60 -15.30
CA ASN A 67 -10.50 6.61 -16.24
C ASN A 67 -9.47 7.19 -17.22
N SER A 68 -9.56 8.49 -17.53
CA SER A 68 -8.61 9.20 -18.39
C SER A 68 -7.27 9.50 -17.70
N ARG A 69 -7.21 9.43 -16.36
CA ARG A 69 -6.02 9.75 -15.56
C ARG A 69 -5.75 8.63 -14.53
N PRO A 70 -5.30 7.45 -14.98
CA PRO A 70 -5.11 6.29 -14.09
C PRO A 70 -4.13 6.58 -12.95
N TRP A 71 -3.08 7.36 -13.20
CA TRP A 71 -2.10 7.78 -12.19
C TRP A 71 -2.73 8.59 -11.05
N VAL A 72 -3.54 9.59 -11.40
CA VAL A 72 -4.24 10.44 -10.42
C VAL A 72 -5.25 9.61 -9.64
N LYS A 73 -5.96 8.69 -10.31
CA LYS A 73 -6.86 7.75 -9.66
C LYS A 73 -6.12 6.88 -8.65
N GLY A 74 -4.97 6.34 -9.02
CA GLY A 74 -4.15 5.52 -8.13
C GLY A 74 -3.66 6.27 -6.90
N LEU A 75 -3.21 7.51 -7.09
CA LEU A 75 -2.76 8.37 -5.99
C LEU A 75 -3.91 8.69 -5.02
N ILE A 76 -5.07 9.13 -5.54
CA ILE A 76 -6.25 9.42 -4.71
C ILE A 76 -6.71 8.16 -3.96
N LEU A 77 -6.80 7.02 -4.66
CA LEU A 77 -7.27 5.78 -4.04
C LEU A 77 -6.29 5.21 -3.02
N SER A 78 -4.99 5.51 -3.12
CA SER A 78 -3.98 5.12 -2.13
C SER A 78 -4.09 5.88 -0.80
N ILE A 79 -4.81 7.00 -0.77
CA ILE A 79 -5.05 7.76 0.47
C ILE A 79 -5.88 6.92 1.44
N PHE A 80 -6.85 6.14 0.96
CA PHE A 80 -7.71 5.30 1.82
C PHE A 80 -6.92 4.26 2.63
N PRO A 81 -6.13 3.36 2.02
CA PRO A 81 -5.31 2.41 2.79
C PRO A 81 -4.26 3.13 3.64
N THR A 82 -3.72 4.28 3.20
CA THR A 82 -2.80 5.09 4.02
C THR A 82 -3.47 5.56 5.31
N LEU A 83 -4.66 6.17 5.23
CA LEU A 83 -5.37 6.68 6.39
C LEU A 83 -5.74 5.55 7.35
N VAL A 84 -6.23 4.42 6.84
CA VAL A 84 -6.54 3.26 7.68
C VAL A 84 -5.27 2.73 8.34
N GLN A 85 -4.14 2.67 7.63
CA GLN A 85 -2.89 2.21 8.23
C GLN A 85 -2.42 3.15 9.36
N LEU A 86 -2.45 4.47 9.13
CA LEU A 86 -1.95 5.47 10.06
C LEU A 86 -2.87 5.71 11.27
N LEU A 87 -4.19 5.65 11.07
CA LEU A 87 -5.19 6.03 12.08
C LEU A 87 -5.86 4.84 12.76
N VAL A 88 -5.79 3.64 12.17
CA VAL A 88 -6.46 2.45 12.70
C VAL A 88 -5.44 1.35 13.01
N ILE A 89 -4.66 0.91 12.03
CA ILE A 89 -3.75 -0.24 12.20
C ILE A 89 -2.62 0.08 13.19
N PHE A 90 -1.94 1.21 13.01
CA PHE A 90 -0.84 1.61 13.88
C PHE A 90 -1.23 1.79 15.35
N PRO A 91 -2.28 2.57 15.70
CA PRO A 91 -2.68 2.74 17.09
C PRO A 91 -3.35 1.50 17.68
N LEU A 92 -4.27 0.83 16.95
CA LEU A 92 -5.12 -0.21 17.53
C LEU A 92 -4.51 -1.62 17.46
N GLN A 93 -3.85 -1.96 16.35
CA GLN A 93 -3.31 -3.31 16.13
C GLN A 93 -1.84 -3.42 16.53
N LEU A 94 -1.02 -2.45 16.11
CA LEU A 94 0.43 -2.47 16.35
C LEU A 94 0.84 -1.74 17.63
N LYS A 95 -0.07 -0.97 18.25
CA LYS A 95 0.18 -0.16 19.45
C LYS A 95 1.43 0.72 19.30
N LYS A 96 1.58 1.37 18.14
CA LYS A 96 2.71 2.26 17.77
C LYS A 96 2.34 3.74 17.77
N GLY A 97 1.30 4.11 18.53
CA GLY A 97 0.70 5.44 18.53
C GLY A 97 0.00 5.81 17.23
N TYR A 98 -0.64 7.00 17.23
CA TYR A 98 -1.22 7.58 16.02
C TYR A 98 -0.12 7.93 15.02
N LEU A 99 -0.39 7.73 13.73
CA LEU A 99 0.54 7.98 12.63
C LEU A 99 1.84 7.13 12.69
N GLY A 100 1.98 6.23 13.67
CA GLY A 100 3.18 5.41 13.82
C GLY A 100 4.40 6.21 14.29
N LEU A 101 4.20 7.32 15.01
CA LEU A 101 5.30 8.20 15.45
C LEU A 101 6.30 7.49 16.37
N GLU A 102 5.88 6.44 17.08
CA GLU A 102 6.80 5.61 17.89
C GLU A 102 7.78 4.81 17.03
N LEU A 103 7.48 4.58 15.75
CA LEU A 103 8.40 3.97 14.81
C LEU A 103 9.38 4.99 14.21
N GLY A 104 9.14 6.30 14.40
CA GLY A 104 9.92 7.40 13.84
C GLY A 104 9.03 8.49 13.27
N THR A 105 9.48 9.75 13.31
CA THR A 105 8.69 10.92 12.88
C THR A 105 8.36 10.91 11.39
N LEU A 106 9.21 10.27 10.56
CA LEU A 106 9.03 10.16 9.11
C LEU A 106 8.20 8.94 8.68
N THR A 107 7.74 8.10 9.62
CA THR A 107 6.88 6.94 9.34
C THR A 107 5.66 7.29 8.48
N PRO A 108 4.91 8.38 8.73
CA PRO A 108 3.72 8.70 7.95
C PRO A 108 4.05 8.96 6.47
N LEU A 109 5.16 9.64 6.22
CA LEU A 109 5.63 9.96 4.87
C LEU A 109 6.03 8.70 4.11
N LEU A 110 6.74 7.78 4.78
CA LEU A 110 7.11 6.49 4.18
C LEU A 110 5.89 5.63 3.89
N VAL A 111 4.94 5.53 4.82
CA VAL A 111 3.69 4.78 4.61
C VAL A 111 2.91 5.35 3.44
N PHE A 112 2.82 6.67 3.31
CA PHE A 112 2.18 7.31 2.18
C PHE A 112 2.91 7.00 0.86
N PHE A 113 4.24 7.09 0.83
CA PHE A 113 5.05 6.72 -0.33
C PHE A 113 4.80 5.28 -0.78
N PHE A 114 4.84 4.31 0.14
CA PHE A 114 4.61 2.91 -0.21
C PHE A 114 3.18 2.67 -0.72
N ASN A 115 2.18 3.34 -0.14
CA ASN A 115 0.81 3.24 -0.64
C ASN A 115 0.64 3.91 -2.02
N ILE A 116 1.38 4.97 -2.33
CA ILE A 116 1.44 5.51 -3.70
C ILE A 116 1.96 4.46 -4.67
N VAL A 117 3.04 3.73 -4.32
CA VAL A 117 3.56 2.62 -5.14
C VAL A 117 2.46 1.58 -5.39
N TRP A 118 1.71 1.20 -4.35
CA TRP A 118 0.54 0.31 -4.50
C TRP A 118 -0.49 0.86 -5.48
N GLY A 119 -0.89 2.13 -5.31
CA GLY A 119 -1.94 2.76 -6.13
C GLY A 119 -1.55 2.90 -7.59
N ILE A 120 -0.29 3.26 -7.86
CA ILE A 120 0.28 3.38 -9.21
C ILE A 120 0.30 2.02 -9.90
N VAL A 121 0.87 0.99 -9.25
CA VAL A 121 0.99 -0.35 -9.83
C VAL A 121 -0.38 -0.95 -10.09
N THR A 122 -1.32 -0.78 -9.17
CA THR A 122 -2.72 -1.21 -9.33
C THR A 122 -3.36 -0.52 -10.54
N ALA A 123 -3.20 0.80 -10.68
CA ALA A 123 -3.77 1.56 -11.79
C ALA A 123 -3.19 1.12 -13.16
N LEU A 124 -1.88 0.86 -13.22
CA LEU A 124 -1.20 0.38 -14.42
C LEU A 124 -1.66 -1.04 -14.80
N ALA A 125 -1.73 -1.95 -13.83
CA ALA A 125 -2.19 -3.31 -14.07
C ALA A 125 -3.63 -3.33 -14.61
N ILE A 126 -4.52 -2.49 -14.07
CA ILE A 126 -5.89 -2.34 -14.60
C ILE A 126 -5.88 -1.77 -16.02
N ARG A 127 -5.01 -0.79 -16.31
CA ARG A 127 -4.90 -0.20 -17.65
C ARG A 127 -4.46 -1.23 -18.69
N TRP A 128 -3.50 -2.10 -18.36
CA TRP A 128 -3.00 -3.15 -19.26
C TRP A 128 -3.95 -4.35 -19.42
N SER A 129 -4.91 -4.51 -18.52
CA SER A 129 -5.92 -5.59 -18.60
C SER A 129 -7.10 -5.30 -19.53
N LYS A 130 -7.19 -4.07 -20.06
CA LYS A 130 -8.23 -3.63 -21.00
C LYS A 130 -7.77 -3.82 -22.43
#